data_AF-T1AQ74-F1
#
_entry.id   AF-T1AQ74-F1
#
_cell.length_a   1.000
_cell.length_b   1.000
_cell.length_c   1.000
_cell.angle_alpha   90.00
_cell.angle_beta   90.00
_cell.angle_gamma   90.00
#
_symmetry.space_group_name_H-M   'P 1'
#
loop_
_entity.id
_entity.type
_entity.pdbx_description
1 polymer ?
#
loop_
_entity_poly.entity_id
_entity_poly.type
_entity_poly.pdbx_seq_one_letter_code
_entity_poly.pdbx_strand_id
1 'polypeptide(L)'
;MDNDGYFSMLSDYVDKAYEVANRARSRGYDPDVSVEIRPAPDLATKVEGILDIDGLASIIKSKEAKSRQELAFMMVEEVCTNKRFESEIQKRMTLAVRVGLSVLTEGILVAPTEGFQGVFLYKNPDGSDYVNAVYAGPIRGAGGTSAALSVALTDYARKLLGVGVYKPQKSEVERYVEEVGIYHHRKHLQYLPSDDDIRTIIENCPVCVDGLATEDAEIGIHRNIKRTTISGKEEMITNRIRGGVPLVLCEGIAQKAKNVLKYTKMVGWTGCG
;
A
#
# COMPACT_ATOMS: atom_id res chain seq x y z
N MET A 1 39.58 -15.66 0.38
CA MET A 1 38.26 -16.21 0.05
C MET A 1 37.60 -15.20 -0.85
N ASP A 2 37.14 -15.62 -2.02
CA ASP A 2 36.37 -14.76 -2.93
C ASP A 2 34.94 -14.56 -2.41
N ASN A 3 34.19 -13.65 -3.02
CA ASN A 3 32.81 -13.36 -2.61
C ASN A 3 31.93 -14.63 -2.69
N ASP A 4 32.11 -15.45 -3.72
CA ASP A 4 31.34 -16.67 -3.91
C ASP A 4 31.63 -17.70 -2.81
N GLY A 5 32.91 -17.90 -2.45
CA GLY A 5 33.31 -18.76 -1.33
C GLY A 5 32.81 -18.26 0.02
N TYR A 6 32.74 -16.93 0.22
CA TYR A 6 32.15 -16.36 1.44
C TYR A 6 30.64 -16.61 1.53
N PHE A 7 29.88 -16.39 0.44
CA PHE A 7 28.45 -16.67 0.41
C PHE A 7 28.14 -18.16 0.55
N SER A 8 28.95 -19.04 -0.07
CA SER A 8 28.81 -20.50 0.11
C SER A 8 28.97 -20.90 1.57
N MET A 9 29.98 -20.36 2.27
CA MET A 9 30.20 -20.64 3.69
C MET A 9 29.01 -20.21 4.55
N LEU A 10 28.44 -19.03 4.28
CA LEU A 10 27.27 -18.54 5.01
C LEU A 10 26.04 -19.42 4.76
N SER A 11 25.80 -19.83 3.51
CA SER A 11 24.72 -20.75 3.16
C SER A 11 24.86 -22.08 3.90
N ASP A 12 26.06 -22.66 3.95
CA ASP A 12 26.32 -23.91 4.69
C ASP A 12 26.00 -23.78 6.19
N TYR A 13 26.28 -22.63 6.81
CA TYR A 13 25.93 -22.38 8.21
C TYR A 13 24.43 -22.21 8.42
N VAL A 14 23.75 -21.51 7.50
CA VAL A 14 22.30 -21.36 7.53
C VAL A 14 21.63 -22.73 7.40
N ASP A 15 22.04 -23.56 6.45
CA ASP A 15 21.47 -24.90 6.22
C ASP A 15 21.63 -25.79 7.46
N LYS A 16 22.82 -25.80 8.07
CA LYS A 16 23.07 -26.53 9.33
C LYS A 16 22.14 -26.09 10.46
N ALA A 17 21.95 -24.77 10.62
CA ALA A 17 21.02 -24.24 11.62
C ALA A 17 19.56 -24.64 11.31
N TYR A 18 19.17 -24.58 10.03
CA TYR A 18 17.85 -24.94 9.56
C TYR A 18 17.51 -26.41 9.79
N GLU A 19 18.47 -27.32 9.57
CA GLU A 19 18.33 -28.73 9.88
C GLU A 19 18.10 -28.99 11.37
N VAL A 20 18.88 -28.33 12.24
CA VAL A 20 18.72 -28.44 13.70
C VAL A 20 17.32 -27.99 14.11
N ALA A 21 16.88 -26.84 13.60
CA ALA A 21 15.56 -26.28 13.90
C ALA A 21 14.42 -27.18 13.41
N ASN A 22 14.50 -27.73 12.19
CA ASN A 22 13.48 -28.65 11.68
C ASN A 22 13.42 -29.96 12.48
N ARG A 23 14.57 -30.51 12.90
CA ARG A 23 14.61 -31.69 13.78
C ARG A 23 13.98 -31.43 15.15
N ALA A 24 14.08 -30.20 15.65
CA ALA A 24 13.43 -29.82 16.90
C ALA A 24 11.91 -29.67 16.72
N ARG A 25 11.48 -28.92 15.70
CA ARG A 25 10.07 -28.64 15.38
C ARG A 25 9.28 -29.91 15.05
N SER A 26 9.88 -30.86 14.35
CA SER A 26 9.23 -32.13 13.99
C SER A 26 8.84 -33.02 15.19
N ARG A 27 9.32 -32.69 16.40
CA ARG A 27 8.91 -33.37 17.64
C ARG A 27 7.53 -32.95 18.14
N GLY A 28 6.92 -31.91 17.58
CA GLY A 28 5.53 -31.51 17.86
C GLY A 28 5.31 -30.78 19.19
N TYR A 29 6.34 -30.11 19.72
CA TYR A 29 6.24 -29.30 20.94
C TYR A 29 5.89 -27.83 20.69
N ASP A 30 5.93 -27.38 19.43
CA ASP A 30 5.70 -26.01 18.99
C ASP A 30 4.38 -25.90 18.19
N PRO A 31 3.86 -24.69 17.91
CA PRO A 31 2.63 -24.49 17.14
C PRO A 31 2.64 -25.10 15.73
N ASP A 32 3.82 -25.24 15.13
CA ASP A 32 4.02 -25.88 13.82
C ASP A 32 5.16 -26.92 13.91
N VAL A 33 5.03 -27.99 13.12
CA VAL A 33 5.99 -29.10 13.02
C VAL A 33 7.15 -28.80 12.07
N SER A 34 7.14 -27.65 11.42
CA SER A 34 8.16 -27.17 10.49
C SER A 34 8.69 -25.79 10.90
N VAL A 35 9.86 -25.42 10.36
CA VAL A 35 10.39 -24.06 10.57
C VAL A 35 9.57 -23.05 9.77
N GLU A 36 8.98 -22.10 10.48
CA GLU A 36 8.10 -21.06 9.91
C GLU A 36 8.87 -19.94 9.17
N ILE A 37 10.14 -19.69 9.53
CA ILE A 37 10.96 -18.62 8.94
C ILE A 37 11.69 -19.16 7.70
N ARG A 38 11.15 -18.91 6.49
CA ARG A 38 11.75 -19.38 5.23
C ARG A 38 12.92 -18.49 4.78
N PRO A 39 14.06 -19.05 4.33
CA PRO A 39 15.11 -18.29 3.67
C PRO A 39 14.59 -17.64 2.38
N ALA A 40 14.90 -16.36 2.20
CA ALA A 40 14.52 -15.59 1.02
C ALA A 40 15.74 -14.78 0.55
N PRO A 41 16.58 -15.34 -0.36
CA PRO A 41 17.89 -14.79 -0.68
C PRO A 41 17.83 -13.48 -1.48
N ASP A 42 16.72 -13.22 -2.18
CA ASP A 42 16.59 -12.07 -3.06
C ASP A 42 15.25 -11.35 -2.87
N LEU A 43 15.13 -10.15 -3.46
CA LEU A 43 13.92 -9.35 -3.41
C LEU A 43 12.68 -10.10 -3.88
N ALA A 44 12.82 -10.85 -4.98
CA ALA A 44 11.70 -11.49 -5.66
C ALA A 44 11.10 -12.61 -4.79
N THR A 45 11.96 -13.45 -4.20
CA THR A 45 11.58 -14.51 -3.25
C THR A 45 10.99 -13.95 -1.96
N LYS A 46 11.48 -12.82 -1.46
CA LYS A 46 10.89 -12.11 -0.31
C LYS A 46 9.47 -11.61 -0.60
N VAL A 47 9.27 -10.99 -1.77
CA VAL A 47 7.95 -10.49 -2.18
C VAL A 47 6.97 -11.64 -2.40
N GLU A 48 7.39 -12.73 -3.03
CA GLU A 48 6.59 -13.95 -3.17
C GLU A 48 6.21 -14.53 -1.81
N GLY A 49 7.18 -14.65 -0.89
CA GLY A 49 6.94 -15.20 0.45
C GLY A 49 6.01 -14.35 1.32
N ILE A 50 6.09 -13.01 1.25
CA ILE A 50 5.20 -12.13 2.03
C ILE A 50 3.76 -12.16 1.51
N LEU A 51 3.58 -12.27 0.19
CA LEU A 51 2.26 -12.23 -0.43
C LEU A 51 1.64 -13.62 -0.62
N ASP A 52 2.44 -14.68 -0.50
CA ASP A 52 2.07 -16.07 -0.71
C ASP A 52 1.48 -16.30 -2.11
N ILE A 53 2.22 -15.88 -3.15
CA ILE A 53 1.79 -15.96 -4.56
C ILE A 53 2.81 -16.74 -5.36
N ASP A 54 2.50 -18.02 -5.58
CA ASP A 54 3.36 -18.94 -6.31
C ASP A 54 3.87 -18.35 -7.63
N GLY A 55 5.15 -18.47 -7.91
CA GLY A 55 5.78 -18.06 -9.16
C GLY A 55 5.79 -16.55 -9.42
N LEU A 56 5.47 -15.72 -8.43
CA LEU A 56 5.61 -14.27 -8.51
C LEU A 56 7.09 -13.86 -8.63
N ALA A 57 8.01 -14.56 -7.94
CA ALA A 57 9.43 -14.23 -8.01
C ALA A 57 9.98 -14.37 -9.43
N SER A 58 9.57 -15.39 -10.17
CA SER A 58 9.96 -15.60 -11.57
C SER A 58 9.50 -14.44 -12.46
N ILE A 59 8.28 -13.93 -12.22
CA ILE A 59 7.77 -12.77 -12.97
C ILE A 59 8.59 -11.53 -12.64
N ILE A 60 8.85 -11.25 -11.36
CA ILE A 60 9.67 -10.10 -10.94
C ILE A 60 11.06 -10.17 -11.59
N LYS A 61 11.71 -11.34 -11.57
CA LYS A 61 13.04 -11.56 -12.15
C LYS A 61 13.09 -11.38 -13.67
N SER A 62 11.97 -11.59 -14.36
CA SER A 62 11.88 -11.39 -15.81
C SER A 62 11.77 -9.91 -16.24
N LYS A 63 11.56 -8.99 -15.29
CA LYS A 63 11.40 -7.56 -15.59
C LYS A 63 12.76 -6.86 -15.53
N GLU A 64 13.11 -6.19 -16.62
CA GLU A 64 14.27 -5.30 -16.68
C GLU A 64 13.87 -3.89 -16.27
N ALA A 65 14.13 -3.54 -15.01
CA ALA A 65 13.85 -2.22 -14.45
C ALA A 65 15.15 -1.52 -14.01
N LYS A 66 15.25 -0.21 -14.24
CA LYS A 66 16.42 0.60 -13.83
C LYS A 66 16.34 1.02 -12.36
N SER A 67 15.16 0.89 -11.75
CA SER A 67 14.93 1.24 -10.35
C SER A 67 13.82 0.40 -9.74
N ARG A 68 13.77 0.35 -8.40
CA ARG A 68 12.68 -0.31 -7.66
C ARG A 68 11.33 0.33 -7.92
N GLN A 69 11.28 1.64 -8.11
CA GLN A 69 10.06 2.36 -8.41
C GLN A 69 9.52 1.96 -9.79
N GLU A 70 10.38 1.93 -10.80
CA GLU A 70 10.01 1.43 -12.13
C GLU A 70 9.52 -0.02 -12.08
N LEU A 71 10.25 -0.89 -11.37
CA LEU A 71 9.84 -2.29 -11.16
C LEU A 71 8.46 -2.39 -10.50
N ALA A 72 8.17 -1.56 -9.49
CA ALA A 72 6.88 -1.56 -8.81
C ALA A 72 5.72 -1.21 -9.76
N PHE A 73 5.89 -0.19 -10.62
CA PHE A 73 4.89 0.16 -11.62
C PHE A 73 4.74 -0.93 -12.70
N MET A 74 5.85 -1.50 -13.19
CA MET A 74 5.81 -2.63 -14.13
C MET A 74 5.06 -3.83 -13.55
N MET A 75 5.23 -4.11 -12.26
CA MET A 75 4.53 -5.20 -11.59
C MET A 75 3.05 -4.90 -11.37
N VAL A 76 2.66 -3.64 -11.12
CA VAL A 76 1.25 -3.24 -11.11
C VAL A 76 0.62 -3.47 -12.49
N GLU A 77 1.30 -3.05 -13.55
CA GLU A 77 0.83 -3.26 -14.93
C GLU A 77 0.68 -4.75 -15.25
N GLU A 78 1.69 -5.55 -14.88
CA GLU A 78 1.70 -7.00 -15.05
C GLU A 78 0.49 -7.65 -14.35
N VAL A 79 0.23 -7.31 -13.09
CA VAL A 79 -0.93 -7.85 -12.36
C VAL A 79 -2.25 -7.40 -13.00
N CYS A 80 -2.36 -6.13 -13.41
CA CYS A 80 -3.58 -5.58 -14.01
C CYS A 80 -3.87 -6.08 -15.43
N THR A 81 -2.87 -6.55 -16.17
CA THR A 81 -3.04 -6.92 -17.59
C THR A 81 -2.88 -8.42 -17.86
N ASN A 82 -2.07 -9.15 -17.08
CA ASN A 82 -1.85 -10.58 -17.28
C ASN A 82 -3.06 -11.41 -16.79
N LYS A 83 -3.59 -12.26 -17.67
CA LYS A 83 -4.72 -13.17 -17.40
C LYS A 83 -4.51 -14.08 -16.20
N ARG A 84 -3.27 -14.41 -15.84
CA ARG A 84 -2.94 -15.19 -14.64
C ARG A 84 -3.53 -14.60 -13.36
N PHE A 85 -3.62 -13.27 -13.28
CA PHE A 85 -4.13 -12.55 -12.12
C PHE A 85 -5.58 -12.07 -12.30
N GLU A 86 -6.28 -12.58 -13.32
CA GLU A 86 -7.65 -12.22 -13.60
C GLU A 86 -8.55 -12.59 -12.42
N SER A 87 -9.26 -11.59 -11.91
CA SER A 87 -10.17 -11.68 -10.78
C SER A 87 -11.06 -10.44 -10.80
N GLU A 88 -12.00 -10.37 -9.85
CA GLU A 88 -12.80 -9.17 -9.61
C GLU A 88 -11.91 -7.92 -9.51
N ILE A 89 -12.31 -6.81 -10.17
CA ILE A 89 -11.53 -5.56 -10.29
C ILE A 89 -10.95 -5.13 -8.94
N GLN A 90 -11.76 -5.17 -7.88
CA GLN A 90 -11.35 -4.78 -6.54
C GLN A 90 -10.20 -5.66 -5.98
N LYS A 91 -10.32 -6.98 -6.13
CA LYS A 91 -9.31 -7.95 -5.69
C LYS A 91 -8.04 -7.81 -6.52
N ARG A 92 -8.18 -7.69 -7.83
CA ARG A 92 -7.05 -7.50 -8.76
C ARG A 92 -6.29 -6.22 -8.47
N MET A 93 -6.99 -5.11 -8.24
CA MET A 93 -6.38 -3.83 -7.91
C MET A 93 -5.68 -3.87 -6.55
N THR A 94 -6.33 -4.46 -5.54
CA THR A 94 -5.73 -4.68 -4.22
C THR A 94 -4.43 -5.47 -4.34
N LEU A 95 -4.45 -6.57 -5.09
CA LEU A 95 -3.27 -7.38 -5.34
C LEU A 95 -2.16 -6.59 -6.05
N ALA A 96 -2.51 -5.86 -7.12
CA ALA A 96 -1.54 -5.07 -7.88
C ALA A 96 -0.80 -4.06 -6.99
N VAL A 97 -1.54 -3.32 -6.16
CA VAL A 97 -0.95 -2.35 -5.23
C VAL A 97 -0.11 -3.04 -4.15
N ARG A 98 -0.54 -4.20 -3.63
CA ARG A 98 0.26 -4.98 -2.68
C ARG A 98 1.58 -5.47 -3.27
N VAL A 99 1.57 -5.98 -4.51
CA VAL A 99 2.80 -6.39 -5.21
C VAL A 99 3.72 -5.19 -5.41
N GLY A 100 3.21 -4.08 -5.94
CA GLY A 100 4.01 -2.87 -6.14
C GLY A 100 4.59 -2.33 -4.83
N LEU A 101 3.79 -2.25 -3.77
CA LEU A 101 4.24 -1.78 -2.45
C LEU A 101 5.26 -2.75 -1.82
N SER A 102 5.13 -4.06 -2.04
CA SER A 102 6.11 -5.05 -1.57
C SER A 102 7.46 -4.87 -2.26
N VAL A 103 7.47 -4.59 -3.56
CA VAL A 103 8.69 -4.25 -4.31
C VAL A 103 9.34 -2.97 -3.76
N LEU A 104 8.55 -1.93 -3.51
CA LEU A 104 9.04 -0.67 -2.94
C LEU A 104 9.66 -0.83 -1.54
N THR A 105 9.11 -1.75 -0.75
CA THR A 105 9.50 -2.02 0.64
C THR A 105 10.44 -3.22 0.79
N GLU A 106 11.06 -3.63 -0.31
CA GLU A 106 12.05 -4.71 -0.38
C GLU A 106 11.56 -6.09 0.05
N GLY A 107 10.24 -6.29 0.18
CA GLY A 107 9.67 -7.50 0.76
C GLY A 107 10.14 -7.74 2.20
N ILE A 108 10.30 -6.66 2.99
CA ILE A 108 10.72 -6.76 4.40
C ILE A 108 9.64 -6.23 5.34
N LEU A 109 8.89 -5.21 4.90
CA LEU A 109 7.97 -4.50 5.75
C LEU A 109 6.56 -5.10 5.68
N VAL A 110 5.82 -4.99 6.78
CA VAL A 110 4.40 -5.40 6.86
C VAL A 110 3.45 -4.40 6.19
N ALA A 111 3.95 -3.29 5.65
CA ALA A 111 3.12 -2.27 5.01
C ALA A 111 2.21 -2.79 3.88
N PRO A 112 2.62 -3.73 3.01
CA PRO A 112 1.74 -4.31 1.99
C PRO A 112 0.58 -5.13 2.56
N THR A 113 0.78 -5.81 3.69
CA THR A 113 -0.20 -6.75 4.27
C THR A 113 -1.05 -6.09 5.37
N GLU A 114 -0.41 -5.33 6.25
CA GLU A 114 -1.02 -4.69 7.42
C GLU A 114 -1.21 -3.18 7.26
N GLY A 115 -0.39 -2.51 6.44
CA GLY A 115 -0.51 -1.06 6.21
C GLY A 115 -1.57 -0.71 5.17
N PHE A 116 -1.57 -1.43 4.05
CA PHE A 116 -2.54 -1.29 2.96
C PHE A 116 -3.61 -2.38 3.05
N GLN A 117 -4.79 -1.99 3.52
CA GLN A 117 -5.89 -2.90 3.82
C GLN A 117 -6.64 -3.33 2.56
N GLY A 118 -6.55 -2.54 1.51
CA GLY A 118 -7.03 -2.89 0.19
C GLY A 118 -7.75 -1.74 -0.50
N VAL A 119 -8.41 -2.10 -1.58
CA VAL A 119 -9.20 -1.19 -2.40
C VAL A 119 -10.67 -1.53 -2.29
N PHE A 120 -11.53 -0.51 -2.37
CA PHE A 120 -12.98 -0.62 -2.55
C PHE A 120 -13.46 0.31 -3.67
N LEU A 121 -14.60 -0.01 -4.28
CA LEU A 121 -15.20 0.79 -5.35
C LEU A 121 -16.47 1.48 -4.86
N TYR A 122 -16.56 2.78 -5.11
CA TYR A 122 -17.68 3.63 -4.73
C TYR A 122 -18.10 4.51 -5.91
N LYS A 123 -19.26 5.17 -5.77
CA LYS A 123 -19.82 6.09 -6.76
C LYS A 123 -19.71 7.54 -6.31
N ASN A 124 -19.28 8.39 -7.23
CA ASN A 124 -19.39 9.83 -7.11
C ASN A 124 -20.86 10.26 -7.24
N PRO A 125 -21.22 11.49 -6.83
CA PRO A 125 -22.58 12.02 -6.99
C PRO A 125 -23.09 12.07 -8.43
N ASP A 126 -22.18 12.13 -9.42
CA ASP A 126 -22.51 12.09 -10.86
C ASP A 126 -22.68 10.65 -11.41
N GLY A 127 -22.60 9.64 -10.54
CA GLY A 127 -22.74 8.22 -10.89
C GLY A 127 -21.47 7.55 -11.39
N SER A 128 -20.39 8.30 -11.62
CA SER A 128 -19.09 7.74 -12.01
C SER A 128 -18.44 6.97 -10.87
N ASP A 129 -17.74 5.89 -11.18
CA ASP A 129 -17.07 5.07 -10.18
C ASP A 129 -15.69 5.64 -9.82
N TYR A 130 -15.26 5.45 -8.58
CA TYR A 130 -13.92 5.80 -8.11
C TYR A 130 -13.36 4.74 -7.18
N VAL A 131 -12.04 4.83 -6.99
CA VAL A 131 -11.27 3.94 -6.13
C VAL A 131 -11.07 4.54 -4.74
N ASN A 132 -11.36 3.74 -3.71
CA ASN A 132 -11.06 4.01 -2.32
C ASN A 132 -9.94 3.09 -1.84
N ALA A 133 -8.82 3.67 -1.42
CA ALA A 133 -7.66 2.96 -0.88
C ALA A 133 -7.67 3.06 0.65
N VAL A 134 -7.80 1.92 1.34
CA VAL A 134 -7.90 1.86 2.81
C VAL A 134 -6.54 1.57 3.41
N TYR A 135 -6.12 2.43 4.33
CA TYR A 135 -4.85 2.32 5.07
C TYR A 135 -5.05 2.11 6.57
N ALA A 136 -4.06 1.51 7.22
CA ALA A 136 -4.00 1.39 8.67
C ALA A 136 -2.65 1.94 9.20
N GLY A 137 -2.57 2.16 10.51
CA GLY A 137 -1.38 2.71 11.18
C GLY A 137 -0.03 2.07 10.82
N PRO A 138 0.08 0.73 10.60
CA PRO A 138 1.31 0.09 10.16
C PRO A 138 1.90 0.65 8.85
N ILE A 139 1.12 1.39 8.04
CA ILE A 139 1.63 2.07 6.84
C ILE A 139 2.80 3.03 7.15
N ARG A 140 2.89 3.56 8.39
CA ARG A 140 4.01 4.40 8.82
C ARG A 140 5.36 3.70 8.64
N GLY A 141 5.39 2.39 8.87
CA GLY A 141 6.59 1.56 8.74
C GLY A 141 7.16 1.55 7.32
N ALA A 142 6.32 1.74 6.28
CA ALA A 142 6.74 1.81 4.88
C ALA A 142 7.68 3.00 4.59
N GLY A 143 7.61 4.04 5.41
CA GLY A 143 8.18 5.35 5.15
C GLY A 143 7.33 6.19 4.19
N GLY A 144 7.42 7.51 4.32
CA GLY A 144 6.59 8.46 3.58
C GLY A 144 6.62 8.29 2.06
N THR A 145 7.78 7.98 1.48
CA THR A 145 7.90 7.82 0.02
C THR A 145 7.09 6.63 -0.48
N SER A 146 7.16 5.49 0.20
CA SER A 146 6.43 4.28 -0.19
C SER A 146 4.93 4.43 0.06
N ALA A 147 4.53 5.10 1.15
CA ALA A 147 3.13 5.43 1.43
C ALA A 147 2.54 6.37 0.39
N ALA A 148 3.29 7.36 -0.09
CA ALA A 148 2.83 8.24 -1.16
C ALA A 148 2.78 7.50 -2.52
N LEU A 149 3.78 6.65 -2.79
CA LEU A 149 3.79 5.84 -4.00
C LEU A 149 2.68 4.79 -4.02
N SER A 150 2.21 4.25 -2.89
CA SER A 150 1.06 3.33 -2.91
C SER A 150 -0.21 4.00 -3.43
N VAL A 151 -0.40 5.30 -3.17
CA VAL A 151 -1.49 6.09 -3.77
C VAL A 151 -1.29 6.23 -5.27
N ALA A 152 -0.06 6.51 -5.73
CA ALA A 152 0.25 6.59 -7.15
C ALA A 152 0.10 5.23 -7.88
N LEU A 153 0.50 4.12 -7.25
CA LEU A 153 0.29 2.77 -7.76
C LEU A 153 -1.20 2.44 -7.86
N THR A 154 -2.01 2.88 -6.89
CA THR A 154 -3.47 2.74 -6.93
C THR A 154 -4.06 3.55 -8.09
N ASP A 155 -3.62 4.80 -8.28
CA ASP A 155 -4.09 5.63 -9.40
C ASP A 155 -3.65 5.07 -10.77
N TYR A 156 -2.52 4.38 -10.83
CA TYR A 156 -2.07 3.71 -12.03
C TYR A 156 -2.92 2.46 -12.31
N ALA A 157 -3.14 1.61 -11.29
CA ALA A 157 -3.96 0.41 -11.40
C ALA A 157 -5.41 0.74 -11.79
N ARG A 158 -6.01 1.78 -11.20
CA ARG A 158 -7.39 2.19 -11.52
C ARG A 158 -7.54 2.67 -12.96
N LYS A 159 -6.52 3.32 -13.55
CA LYS A 159 -6.52 3.69 -14.98
C LYS A 159 -6.46 2.45 -15.88
N LEU A 160 -5.57 1.50 -15.57
CA LEU A 160 -5.45 0.26 -16.33
C LEU A 160 -6.74 -0.58 -16.30
N LEU A 161 -7.46 -0.55 -15.18
CA LEU A 161 -8.70 -1.29 -14.97
C LEU A 161 -9.96 -0.48 -15.29
N GLY A 162 -9.83 0.72 -15.85
CA GLY A 162 -10.98 1.52 -16.35
C GLY A 162 -11.87 2.14 -15.27
N VAL A 163 -11.36 2.38 -14.06
CA VAL A 163 -12.09 3.04 -12.96
C VAL A 163 -11.86 4.56 -13.01
N GLY A 164 -12.92 5.32 -12.74
CA GLY A 164 -12.91 6.78 -12.77
C GLY A 164 -12.13 7.44 -11.64
N VAL A 165 -12.19 8.77 -11.60
CA VAL A 165 -11.50 9.60 -10.60
C VAL A 165 -12.37 9.86 -9.38
N TYR A 166 -11.75 9.91 -8.21
CA TYR A 166 -12.41 10.38 -7.00
C TYR A 166 -12.76 11.87 -7.11
N LYS A 167 -14.00 12.23 -6.70
CA LYS A 167 -14.51 13.61 -6.66
C LYS A 167 -15.03 13.90 -5.24
N PRO A 168 -14.21 14.47 -4.35
CA PRO A 168 -14.59 14.68 -2.97
C PRO A 168 -15.75 15.65 -2.82
N GLN A 169 -16.65 15.37 -1.88
CA GLN A 169 -17.61 16.37 -1.40
C GLN A 169 -16.93 17.32 -0.42
N LYS A 170 -17.37 18.58 -0.38
CA LYS A 170 -16.81 19.60 0.52
C LYS A 170 -16.79 19.16 2.00
N SER A 171 -17.85 18.49 2.46
CA SER A 171 -17.91 17.93 3.81
C SER A 171 -16.82 16.89 4.07
N GLU A 172 -16.49 16.07 3.07
CA GLU A 172 -15.43 15.08 3.19
C GLU A 172 -14.05 15.75 3.22
N VAL A 173 -13.83 16.79 2.39
CA VAL A 173 -12.59 17.58 2.41
C VAL A 173 -12.33 18.17 3.80
N GLU A 174 -13.32 18.85 4.39
CA GLU A 174 -13.16 19.46 5.72
C GLU A 174 -13.03 18.40 6.83
N ARG A 175 -13.60 17.19 6.65
CA ARG A 175 -13.35 16.06 7.55
C ARG A 175 -11.88 15.65 7.55
N TYR A 176 -11.18 15.66 6.41
CA TYR A 176 -9.74 15.36 6.37
C TYR A 176 -8.94 16.39 7.17
N VAL A 177 -9.25 17.67 7.04
CA VAL A 177 -8.59 18.75 7.80
C VAL A 177 -8.79 18.53 9.31
N GLU A 178 -10.03 18.29 9.75
CA GLU A 178 -10.35 18.01 11.14
C GLU A 178 -9.61 16.75 11.66
N GLU A 179 -9.63 15.66 10.89
CA GLU A 179 -9.01 14.40 11.24
C GLU A 179 -7.49 14.50 11.38
N VAL A 180 -6.83 15.22 10.47
CA VAL A 180 -5.39 15.50 10.52
C VAL A 180 -5.04 16.31 11.76
N GLY A 181 -5.79 17.36 12.08
CA GLY A 181 -5.58 18.18 13.27
C GLY A 181 -5.68 17.35 14.55
N ILE A 182 -6.77 16.58 14.71
CA ILE A 182 -6.97 15.73 15.89
C ILE A 182 -5.86 14.67 16.01
N TYR A 183 -5.48 14.03 14.90
CA TYR A 183 -4.42 13.03 14.89
C TYR A 183 -3.06 13.63 15.27
N HIS A 184 -2.70 14.78 14.69
CA HIS A 184 -1.43 15.45 14.98
C HIS A 184 -1.28 15.78 16.46
N HIS A 185 -2.33 16.30 17.09
CA HIS A 185 -2.32 16.60 18.53
C HIS A 185 -2.08 15.37 19.41
N ARG A 186 -2.42 14.17 18.94
CA ARG A 186 -2.30 12.92 19.72
C ARG A 186 -1.03 12.12 19.45
N LYS A 187 -0.61 12.02 18.18
CA LYS A 187 0.45 11.10 17.73
C LYS A 187 1.66 11.80 17.09
N HIS A 188 1.59 13.12 16.90
CA HIS A 188 2.57 13.96 16.20
C HIS A 188 3.02 13.44 14.82
N LEU A 189 2.64 14.20 13.80
CA LEU A 189 3.12 13.99 12.43
C LEU A 189 4.53 14.57 12.27
N GLN A 190 5.37 13.91 11.47
CA GLN A 190 6.69 14.42 11.07
C GLN A 190 6.60 15.70 10.22
N TYR A 191 5.49 15.87 9.52
CA TYR A 191 5.18 17.06 8.75
C TYR A 191 3.68 17.31 8.86
N LEU A 192 3.31 18.52 9.27
CA LEU A 192 1.93 18.99 9.27
C LEU A 192 1.82 20.06 8.18
N PRO A 193 1.22 19.75 7.02
CA PRO A 193 0.92 20.76 6.00
C PRO A 193 -0.14 21.75 6.50
N SER A 194 -0.28 22.89 5.81
CA SER A 194 -1.39 23.81 6.10
C SER A 194 -2.74 23.19 5.75
N ASP A 195 -3.82 23.69 6.35
CA ASP A 195 -5.18 23.24 6.02
C ASP A 195 -5.48 23.39 4.52
N ASP A 196 -5.02 24.47 3.88
CA ASP A 196 -5.19 24.71 2.45
C ASP A 196 -4.40 23.72 1.58
N ASP A 197 -3.22 23.31 2.02
CA ASP A 197 -2.46 22.24 1.35
C ASP A 197 -3.19 20.89 1.48
N ILE A 198 -3.80 20.60 2.64
CA ILE A 198 -4.61 19.38 2.83
C ILE A 198 -5.81 19.40 1.86
N ARG A 199 -6.54 20.52 1.78
CA ARG A 199 -7.64 20.70 0.82
C ARG A 199 -7.16 20.46 -0.61
N THR A 200 -6.07 21.11 -0.99
CA THR A 200 -5.45 20.98 -2.32
C THR A 200 -5.12 19.53 -2.63
N ILE A 201 -4.52 18.78 -1.70
CA ILE A 201 -4.19 17.37 -1.89
C ILE A 201 -5.46 16.56 -2.12
N ILE A 202 -6.49 16.70 -1.28
CA ILE A 202 -7.72 15.89 -1.37
C ILE A 202 -8.50 16.19 -2.66
N GLU A 203 -8.62 17.47 -3.03
CA GLU A 203 -9.36 17.90 -4.22
C GLU A 203 -8.70 17.47 -5.54
N ASN A 204 -7.38 17.31 -5.54
CA ASN A 204 -6.62 16.91 -6.73
C ASN A 204 -6.20 15.42 -6.71
N CYS A 205 -6.42 14.70 -5.61
CA CYS A 205 -6.08 13.28 -5.54
C CYS A 205 -7.15 12.44 -6.26
N PRO A 206 -6.80 11.72 -7.35
CA PRO A 206 -7.76 10.90 -8.09
C PRO A 206 -8.17 9.61 -7.36
N VAL A 207 -7.54 9.32 -6.22
CA VAL A 207 -7.79 8.17 -5.35
C VAL A 207 -8.33 8.71 -4.03
N CYS A 208 -9.44 8.13 -3.54
CA CYS A 208 -9.91 8.42 -2.20
C CYS A 208 -8.98 7.73 -1.19
N VAL A 209 -8.25 8.49 -0.39
CA VAL A 209 -7.38 7.97 0.68
C VAL A 209 -8.20 7.78 1.94
N ASP A 210 -8.45 6.54 2.32
CA ASP A 210 -9.27 6.17 3.46
C ASP A 210 -8.47 5.33 4.48
N GLY A 211 -9.09 4.94 5.58
CA GLY A 211 -8.43 4.09 6.56
C GLY A 211 -9.32 3.49 7.63
N LEU A 212 -8.73 2.54 8.35
CA LEU A 212 -9.37 1.92 9.51
C LEU A 212 -9.40 2.87 10.70
N ALA A 213 -10.44 2.78 11.52
CA ALA A 213 -10.52 3.47 12.81
C ALA A 213 -9.48 2.91 13.80
N THR A 214 -8.29 3.50 13.82
CA THR A 214 -7.19 3.03 14.67
C THR A 214 -7.06 3.78 16.00
N GLU A 215 -7.74 4.91 16.17
CA GLU A 215 -7.70 5.70 17.41
C GLU A 215 -9.07 5.74 18.09
N ASP A 216 -9.10 5.91 19.40
CA ASP A 216 -10.34 6.08 20.20
C ASP A 216 -10.96 7.47 20.08
N ALA A 217 -10.25 8.42 19.47
CA ALA A 217 -10.73 9.77 19.23
C ALA A 217 -11.86 9.78 18.19
N GLU A 218 -12.86 10.63 18.44
CA GLU A 218 -13.96 10.86 17.50
C GLU A 218 -13.85 12.20 16.79
N ILE A 219 -14.36 12.24 15.57
CA ILE A 219 -14.65 13.45 14.79
C ILE A 219 -15.78 14.22 15.48
N GLY A 220 -15.66 15.53 15.59
CA GLY A 220 -16.65 16.40 16.22
C GLY A 220 -17.64 16.97 15.21
N ILE A 221 -17.15 17.64 14.18
CA ILE A 221 -17.97 18.47 13.27
C ILE A 221 -18.42 17.65 12.07
N HIS A 222 -17.49 17.08 11.30
CA HIS A 222 -17.79 16.45 10.01
C HIS A 222 -18.10 14.95 10.16
N ARG A 223 -19.09 14.64 11.00
CA ARG A 223 -19.54 13.27 11.32
C ARG A 223 -20.54 12.72 10.30
N ASN A 224 -20.74 11.41 10.33
CA ASN A 224 -21.78 10.67 9.61
C ASN A 224 -21.75 10.87 8.09
N ILE A 225 -20.55 11.05 7.52
CA ILE A 225 -20.36 11.09 6.08
C ILE A 225 -20.70 9.72 5.49
N LYS A 226 -21.46 9.73 4.40
CA LYS A 226 -21.88 8.52 3.69
C LYS A 226 -21.26 8.50 2.30
N ARG A 227 -21.01 7.30 1.81
CA ARG A 227 -20.57 7.04 0.45
C ARG A 227 -21.49 6.00 -0.19
N THR A 228 -21.76 6.19 -1.48
CA THR A 228 -22.59 5.28 -2.26
C THR A 228 -21.72 4.15 -2.80
N THR A 229 -21.96 2.92 -2.40
CA THR A 229 -21.28 1.73 -2.95
C THR A 229 -21.66 1.51 -4.42
N ILE A 230 -20.92 0.64 -5.12
CA ILE A 230 -21.27 0.25 -6.50
C ILE A 230 -22.69 -0.33 -6.62
N SER A 231 -23.20 -0.95 -5.56
CA SER A 231 -24.56 -1.49 -5.48
C SER A 231 -25.65 -0.44 -5.28
N GLY A 232 -25.29 0.83 -5.08
CA GLY A 232 -26.21 1.92 -4.75
C GLY A 232 -26.55 2.02 -3.26
N LYS A 233 -26.02 1.14 -2.42
CA LYS A 233 -26.20 1.22 -0.96
C LYS A 233 -25.31 2.31 -0.36
N GLU A 234 -25.88 3.11 0.53
CA GLU A 234 -25.15 4.07 1.35
C GLU A 234 -24.42 3.36 2.49
N GLU A 235 -23.13 3.63 2.61
CA GLU A 235 -22.28 3.20 3.72
C GLU A 235 -21.73 4.40 4.46
N MET A 236 -21.88 4.41 5.78
CA MET A 236 -21.35 5.46 6.62
C MET A 236 -19.88 5.17 6.93
N ILE A 237 -19.01 6.15 6.70
CA ILE A 237 -17.63 6.05 7.17
C ILE A 237 -17.58 6.19 8.68
N THR A 238 -16.56 5.60 9.31
CA THR A 238 -16.39 5.69 10.76
C THR A 238 -16.30 7.14 11.25
N ASN A 239 -16.86 7.40 12.44
CA ASN A 239 -16.69 8.68 13.13
C ASN A 239 -15.42 8.73 13.99
N ARG A 240 -14.63 7.66 14.00
CA ARG A 240 -13.33 7.62 14.69
C ARG A 240 -12.21 8.03 13.74
N ILE A 241 -11.09 8.47 14.32
CA ILE A 241 -9.91 8.88 13.53
C ILE A 241 -9.30 7.66 12.82
N ARG A 242 -9.09 7.83 11.52
CA ARG A 242 -8.48 6.86 10.62
C ARG A 242 -6.97 7.07 10.56
N GLY A 243 -6.19 6.49 11.47
CA GLY A 243 -4.78 6.87 11.66
C GLY A 243 -3.87 6.67 10.44
N GLY A 244 -4.23 5.76 9.51
CA GLY A 244 -3.51 5.61 8.24
C GLY A 244 -3.63 6.82 7.32
N VAL A 245 -4.74 7.56 7.39
CA VAL A 245 -5.04 8.68 6.50
C VAL A 245 -4.07 9.86 6.71
N PRO A 246 -3.92 10.44 7.92
CA PRO A 246 -2.96 11.51 8.16
C PRO A 246 -1.52 11.13 7.83
N LEU A 247 -1.14 9.86 8.03
CA LEU A 247 0.20 9.38 7.69
C LEU A 247 0.45 9.42 6.18
N VAL A 248 -0.48 8.90 5.38
CA VAL A 248 -0.35 8.88 3.92
C VAL A 248 -0.41 10.28 3.34
N LEU A 249 -1.33 11.13 3.83
CA LEU A 249 -1.49 12.49 3.33
C LEU A 249 -0.31 13.38 3.71
N CYS A 250 0.04 13.42 4.98
CA CYS A 250 0.97 14.42 5.51
C CYS A 250 2.42 13.93 5.44
N GLU A 251 2.74 12.75 5.99
CA GLU A 251 4.11 12.19 5.96
C GLU A 251 4.44 11.56 4.60
N GLY A 252 3.43 11.20 3.82
CA GLY A 252 3.55 10.73 2.44
C GLY A 252 3.47 11.85 1.42
N ILE A 253 2.26 12.11 0.89
CA ILE A 253 2.04 12.97 -0.27
C ILE A 253 2.63 14.36 -0.05
N ALA A 254 2.29 15.03 1.05
CA ALA A 254 2.71 16.40 1.31
C ALA A 254 4.22 16.49 1.56
N GLN A 255 4.76 15.69 2.48
CA GLN A 255 6.19 15.72 2.83
C GLN A 255 7.09 15.26 1.67
N LYS A 256 6.61 14.34 0.81
CA LYS A 256 7.40 13.71 -0.26
C LYS A 256 6.97 14.12 -1.66
N ALA A 257 6.19 15.19 -1.83
CA ALA A 257 5.65 15.64 -3.12
C ALA A 257 6.70 15.68 -4.25
N LYS A 258 7.90 16.21 -3.98
CA LYS A 258 9.01 16.26 -4.96
C LYS A 258 9.46 14.87 -5.44
N ASN A 259 9.54 13.89 -4.53
CA ASN A 259 9.93 12.53 -4.85
C ASN A 259 8.81 11.82 -5.62
N VAL A 260 7.55 11.99 -5.19
CA VAL A 260 6.38 11.44 -5.89
C VAL A 260 6.37 11.92 -7.33
N LEU A 261 6.48 13.24 -7.55
CA LEU A 261 6.50 13.85 -8.88
C LEU A 261 7.65 13.33 -9.75
N LYS A 262 8.83 13.12 -9.17
CA LYS A 262 9.99 12.56 -9.88
C LYS A 262 9.67 11.14 -10.37
N TYR A 263 9.14 10.28 -9.51
CA TYR A 263 8.92 8.88 -9.84
C TYR A 263 7.71 8.66 -10.75
N THR A 264 6.65 9.46 -10.61
CA THR A 264 5.49 9.42 -11.49
C THR A 264 5.84 9.87 -12.92
N LYS A 265 6.65 10.91 -13.07
CA LYS A 265 7.18 11.33 -14.39
C LYS A 265 8.09 10.30 -15.03
N MET A 266 8.91 9.61 -14.23
CA MET A 266 9.87 8.62 -14.73
C MET A 266 9.19 7.45 -15.45
N VAL A 267 7.98 7.07 -15.04
CA VAL A 267 7.21 5.98 -15.65
C VAL A 267 6.27 6.47 -16.76
N GLY A 268 6.49 7.69 -17.29
CA GLY A 268 5.70 8.26 -18.39
C GLY A 268 4.26 8.60 -18.01
N TRP A 269 3.95 8.65 -16.72
CA TRP A 269 2.58 8.79 -16.24
C TRP A 269 2.21 10.26 -15.99
N THR A 270 1.27 10.77 -16.80
CA THR A 270 0.89 12.20 -16.85
C THR A 270 -0.26 12.58 -15.90
N GLY A 271 -0.48 11.80 -14.83
CA GLY A 271 -1.64 11.95 -13.94
C GLY A 271 -1.48 12.83 -12.69
N CYS A 272 -0.28 13.34 -12.41
CA CYS A 272 0.02 14.16 -11.21
C CYS A 272 0.28 15.62 -11.60
N GLY A 273 -0.64 16.21 -12.36
CA GLY A 273 -0.64 17.63 -12.72
C GLY A 273 -1.53 18.41 -11.78
#